data_AF-A0A2K3PH86-F1
#
_entry.id   AF-A0A2K3PH86-F1
#
_cell.length_a   1.000
_cell.length_b   1.000
_cell.length_c   1.000
_cell.angle_alpha   90.00
_cell.angle_beta   90.00
_cell.angle_gamma   90.00
#
_symmetry.space_group_name_H-M   'P 1'
#
loop_
_entity.id
_entity.type
_entity.pdbx_description
1 polymer ?
#
loop_
_entity_poly.entity_id
_entity_poly.type
_entity_poly.pdbx_seq_one_letter_code
_entity_poly.pdbx_strand_id
1 'polypeptide(L)'
;MLMAAVKAHMVGNVGAEHAVFEQGASAGNVGNEKVAAQKTANPVALLLSSAMMLRHLQFPAFADRLEVAVEKVILEGKYRTKDLGGTSTTQEVVDAVIDALD
;
A
#
# COMPACT_ATOMS: atom_id res chain seq x y z
N MET A 1 8.05 6.36 10.81
CA MET A 1 8.03 7.65 10.07
C MET A 1 7.17 7.56 8.81
N LEU A 2 7.25 6.46 8.04
CA LEU A 2 6.42 6.22 6.84
C LEU A 2 4.89 6.33 7.06
N MET A 3 4.34 5.69 8.11
CA MET A 3 2.90 5.71 8.40
C MET A 3 2.31 7.11 8.66
N ALA A 4 3.12 8.08 9.11
CA ALA A 4 2.66 9.45 9.31
C ALA A 4 2.67 10.26 7.99
N ALA A 5 3.51 9.85 7.03
CA ALA A 5 3.63 10.49 5.72
C ALA A 5 2.61 9.94 4.70
N VAL A 6 2.18 8.69 4.88
CA VAL A 6 1.23 8.02 3.99
C VAL A 6 -0.14 8.02 4.65
N LYS A 7 -1.16 8.55 3.98
CA LYS A 7 -2.57 8.45 4.39
C LYS A 7 -3.11 7.02 4.19
N ALA A 8 -2.33 6.03 4.61
CA ALA A 8 -2.56 4.60 4.51
C ALA A 8 -2.63 4.02 5.92
N HIS A 9 -3.68 3.26 6.21
CA HIS A 9 -3.77 2.45 7.41
C HIS A 9 -3.71 0.98 6.99
N MET A 10 -2.81 0.23 7.62
CA MET A 10 -2.80 -1.23 7.51
C MET A 10 -3.88 -1.81 8.42
N VAL A 11 -4.60 -2.82 7.95
CA VAL A 11 -5.65 -3.49 8.72
C VAL A 11 -5.50 -5.00 8.58
N GLY A 12 -5.60 -5.70 9.72
CA GLY A 12 -5.62 -7.16 9.81
C GLY A 12 -6.59 -7.61 10.89
N ASN A 13 -7.60 -8.38 10.50
CA ASN A 13 -8.59 -8.97 11.38
C ASN A 13 -8.25 -10.46 11.57
N VAL A 14 -7.64 -10.79 12.71
CA VAL A 14 -7.15 -12.15 13.00
C VAL A 14 -8.06 -12.81 14.03
N GLY A 15 -8.68 -13.93 13.65
CA GLY A 15 -9.47 -14.80 14.51
C GLY A 15 -8.76 -16.12 14.82
N ALA A 16 -9.45 -17.05 15.49
CA ALA A 16 -8.86 -18.32 15.91
C ALA A 16 -8.40 -19.20 14.73
N GLU A 17 -9.19 -19.24 13.66
CA GLU A 17 -8.98 -20.14 12.52
C GLU A 17 -8.67 -19.39 11.21
N HIS A 18 -8.95 -18.08 11.15
CA HIS A 18 -8.89 -17.31 9.92
C HIS A 18 -8.31 -15.92 10.19
N ALA A 19 -7.65 -15.37 9.19
CA ALA A 19 -7.19 -13.99 9.17
C ALA A 19 -7.57 -13.30 7.86
N VAL A 20 -8.01 -12.05 7.94
CA VAL A 20 -8.31 -11.19 6.79
C VAL A 20 -7.44 -9.96 6.89
N PHE A 21 -6.67 -9.68 5.83
CA PHE A 21 -5.84 -8.48 5.74
C PHE A 21 -6.41 -7.59 4.63
N GLU A 22 -6.70 -6.35 4.97
CA GLU A 22 -7.39 -5.42 4.09
C GLU A 22 -6.78 -4.03 4.19
N GLN A 23 -6.99 -3.20 3.18
CA GLN A 23 -6.65 -1.79 3.29
C GLN A 23 -7.61 -1.10 4.26
N GLY A 24 -7.09 -0.25 5.14
CA GLY A 24 -7.94 0.62 5.94
C GLY A 24 -8.76 1.56 5.05
N ALA A 25 -10.01 1.80 5.43
CA ALA A 25 -10.89 2.70 4.69
C ALA A 25 -10.31 4.13 4.70
N SER A 26 -9.81 4.58 3.55
CA SER A 26 -9.53 6.01 3.35
C SER A 26 -10.84 6.71 3.04
N ALA A 27 -11.28 7.60 3.93
CA ALA A 27 -12.56 8.32 3.86
C ALA A 27 -12.78 9.14 2.55
N GLY A 28 -11.78 9.22 1.65
CA GLY A 28 -11.88 9.91 0.36
C GLY A 28 -11.95 9.02 -0.89
N ASN A 29 -11.56 7.74 -0.80
CA ASN A 29 -11.42 6.86 -1.97
C ASN A 29 -12.51 5.78 -2.08
N VAL A 30 -13.12 5.38 -0.95
CA VAL A 30 -14.13 4.32 -0.92
C VAL A 30 -15.37 4.77 -1.70
N GLY A 31 -15.79 3.96 -2.67
CA GLY A 31 -16.97 4.24 -3.50
C GLY A 31 -16.81 5.40 -4.49
N ASN A 32 -15.58 5.92 -4.67
CA ASN A 32 -15.35 7.04 -5.57
C ASN A 32 -15.16 6.55 -7.02
N GLU A 33 -16.24 6.58 -7.80
CA GLU A 33 -16.25 6.13 -9.20
C GLU A 33 -15.23 6.87 -10.09
N LYS A 34 -14.94 8.15 -9.79
CA LYS A 34 -13.93 8.91 -10.55
C LYS A 34 -12.53 8.34 -10.34
N VAL A 35 -12.17 8.04 -9.09
CA VAL A 35 -10.86 7.44 -8.76
C VAL A 35 -10.71 6.07 -9.41
N ALA A 36 -11.79 5.27 -9.44
CA ALA A 36 -11.81 3.98 -10.12
C ALA A 36 -11.63 4.14 -11.64
N ALA A 37 -12.40 5.03 -12.28
CA ALA A 37 -12.31 5.28 -13.73
C ALA A 37 -10.94 5.85 -14.14
N GLN A 38 -10.34 6.71 -13.31
CA GLN A 38 -9.04 7.32 -13.57
C GLN A 38 -7.86 6.42 -13.21
N LYS A 39 -8.08 5.30 -12.50
CA LYS A 39 -7.04 4.40 -12.01
C LYS A 39 -5.98 5.14 -11.17
N THR A 40 -6.44 6.02 -10.27
CA THR A 40 -5.57 6.86 -9.42
C THR A 40 -5.72 6.55 -7.93
N ALA A 41 -6.21 5.35 -7.59
CA ALA A 41 -6.27 4.90 -6.21
C ALA A 41 -4.86 4.66 -5.66
N ASN A 42 -4.63 5.04 -4.40
CA ASN A 42 -3.35 4.78 -3.72
C ASN A 42 -3.23 3.29 -3.35
N PRO A 43 -2.23 2.55 -3.89
CA PRO A 43 -2.08 1.13 -3.58
C PRO A 43 -1.37 0.85 -2.24
N VAL A 44 -0.76 1.85 -1.60
CA VAL A 44 0.19 1.65 -0.49
C VAL A 44 -0.44 0.94 0.71
N ALA A 45 -1.66 1.31 1.10
CA ALA A 45 -2.33 0.67 2.23
C ALA A 45 -2.53 -0.83 2.02
N LEU A 46 -2.94 -1.22 0.81
CA LEU A 46 -3.16 -2.61 0.46
C LEU A 46 -1.84 -3.41 0.39
N LEU A 47 -0.79 -2.82 -0.18
CA LEU A 47 0.54 -3.43 -0.23
C LEU A 47 1.09 -3.70 1.17
N LEU A 48 0.96 -2.73 2.08
CA LEU A 48 1.45 -2.87 3.45
C LEU A 48 0.59 -3.83 4.29
N SER A 49 -0.73 -3.87 4.09
CA SER A 49 -1.57 -4.95 4.66
C SER A 49 -1.18 -6.33 4.11
N SER A 50 -0.75 -6.42 2.85
CA SER A 50 -0.23 -7.66 2.27
C SER A 50 1.12 -8.06 2.92
N ALA A 51 1.96 -7.11 3.30
CA ALA A 51 3.16 -7.39 4.09
C ALA A 51 2.80 -7.94 5.49
N MET A 52 1.79 -7.39 6.15
CA MET A 52 1.26 -7.96 7.40
C MET A 52 0.76 -9.40 7.22
N MET A 53 0.08 -9.69 6.11
CA MET A 53 -0.33 -11.05 5.76
C MET A 53 0.88 -11.97 5.59
N LEU A 54 1.91 -11.54 4.88
CA LEU A 54 3.15 -12.32 4.72
C LEU A 54 3.82 -12.62 6.07
N ARG A 55 3.85 -11.65 6.99
CA ARG A 55 4.34 -11.88 8.36
C ARG A 55 3.49 -12.91 9.10
N HIS A 56 2.16 -12.83 8.98
CA HIS A 56 1.25 -13.80 9.58
C HIS A 56 1.47 -15.22 9.04
N LEU A 57 1.69 -15.35 7.73
CA LEU A 57 2.00 -16.60 7.04
C LEU A 57 3.44 -17.13 7.30
N GLN A 58 4.20 -16.53 8.20
CA GLN A 58 5.58 -16.90 8.52
C GLN A 58 6.58 -16.68 7.36
N PHE A 59 6.35 -15.64 6.56
CA PHE A 59 7.22 -15.21 5.46
C PHE A 59 7.84 -13.81 5.70
N PRO A 60 8.60 -13.60 6.79
CA PRO A 60 9.08 -12.27 7.17
C PRO A 60 10.02 -11.65 6.14
N ALA A 61 10.89 -12.44 5.49
CA ALA A 61 11.82 -11.92 4.48
C ALA A 61 11.10 -11.32 3.26
N PHE A 62 9.96 -11.89 2.85
CA PHE A 62 9.15 -11.33 1.76
C PHE A 62 8.40 -10.07 2.21
N ALA A 63 7.92 -10.04 3.46
CA ALA A 63 7.30 -8.86 4.03
C ALA A 63 8.29 -7.69 4.11
N ASP A 64 9.50 -7.94 4.61
CA ASP A 64 10.55 -6.93 4.73
C ASP A 64 10.93 -6.34 3.36
N ARG A 65 11.11 -7.20 2.35
CA ARG A 65 11.38 -6.75 0.96
C ARG A 65 10.29 -5.83 0.43
N LEU A 66 9.01 -6.19 0.64
CA LEU A 66 7.88 -5.38 0.19
C LEU A 66 7.79 -4.05 0.94
N GLU A 67 7.93 -4.06 2.26
CA GLU A 67 7.87 -2.85 3.08
C GLU A 67 9.00 -1.87 2.73
N VAL A 68 10.23 -2.37 2.54
CA VAL A 68 11.40 -1.56 2.15
C VAL A 68 11.21 -0.96 0.76
N ALA A 69 10.73 -1.75 -0.22
CA ALA A 69 10.47 -1.25 -1.57
C ALA A 69 9.41 -0.14 -1.57
N VAL A 70 8.30 -0.33 -0.84
CA VAL A 70 7.26 0.69 -0.67
C VAL A 70 7.81 1.93 0.02
N GLU A 71 8.58 1.78 1.10
CA GLU A 71 9.19 2.90 1.81
C GLU A 71 10.10 3.73 0.89
N LYS A 72 10.96 3.07 0.13
CA LYS A 72 11.89 3.70 -0.82
C LYS A 72 11.15 4.55 -1.85
N VAL A 73 10.16 3.99 -2.53
CA VAL A 73 9.38 4.68 -3.58
C VAL A 73 8.67 5.92 -3.02
N ILE A 74 8.06 5.76 -1.84
CA ILE A 74 7.28 6.85 -1.24
C ILE A 74 8.19 7.95 -0.69
N LEU A 75 9.34 7.62 -0.09
CA LEU A 75 10.29 8.60 0.42
C LEU A 75 11.01 9.36 -0.70
N GLU A 76 11.37 8.68 -1.80
CA GLU A 76 11.92 9.34 -3.00
C GLU A 76 10.92 10.34 -3.59
N GLY A 77 9.63 10.01 -3.53
CA GLY A 77 8.53 10.91 -3.81
C GLY A 77 8.26 11.22 -5.28
N LYS A 78 9.00 10.57 -6.20
CA LYS A 78 8.79 10.63 -7.65
C LYS A 78 7.46 10.00 -8.08
N TYR A 79 7.06 8.90 -7.46
CA TYR A 79 5.83 8.18 -7.76
C TYR A 79 4.85 8.27 -6.58
N ARG A 80 3.86 9.14 -6.70
CA ARG A 80 2.86 9.39 -5.66
C ARG A 80 1.49 9.65 -6.28
N THR A 81 0.46 9.03 -5.72
CA THR A 81 -0.93 9.34 -6.07
C THR A 81 -1.35 10.70 -5.52
N LYS A 82 -2.50 11.20 -5.99
CA LYS A 82 -3.01 12.54 -5.65
C LYS A 82 -3.18 12.79 -4.15
N ASP A 83 -3.61 11.80 -3.40
CA ASP A 83 -3.77 11.87 -1.94
C ASP A 83 -2.43 11.96 -1.18
N LEU A 84 -1.32 11.62 -1.83
CA LEU A 84 0.05 11.81 -1.36
C LEU A 84 0.74 13.03 -1.99
N GLY A 85 -0.02 13.89 -2.68
CA GLY A 85 0.49 15.12 -3.29
C GLY A 85 1.19 14.95 -4.63
N GLY A 86 1.07 13.79 -5.29
CA GLY A 86 1.61 13.56 -6.63
C GLY A 86 0.53 13.49 -7.72
N THR A 87 0.94 13.02 -8.90
CA THR A 87 0.05 12.88 -10.08
C THR A 87 0.07 11.49 -10.68
N SER A 88 0.76 10.54 -10.04
CA SER A 88 0.90 9.17 -10.54
C SER A 88 -0.41 8.40 -10.44
N THR A 89 -0.59 7.49 -11.38
CA THR A 89 -1.62 6.46 -11.39
C THR A 89 -1.29 5.34 -10.40
N THR A 90 -2.28 4.49 -10.11
CA THR A 90 -2.09 3.29 -9.31
C THR A 90 -1.00 2.40 -9.90
N GLN A 91 -1.01 2.21 -11.21
CA GLN A 91 -0.07 1.33 -11.90
C GLN A 91 1.37 1.85 -11.83
N GLU A 92 1.59 3.16 -12.06
CA GLU A 92 2.93 3.74 -11.98
C GLU A 92 3.56 3.59 -10.58
N VAL A 93 2.75 3.68 -9.51
CA VAL A 93 3.24 3.43 -8.16
C VAL A 93 3.56 1.95 -7.95
N VAL A 94 2.72 1.04 -8.46
CA VAL A 94 2.98 -0.42 -8.38
C VAL A 94 4.25 -0.79 -9.14
N ASP A 95 4.43 -0.30 -10.36
CA ASP A 95 5.61 -0.57 -11.18
C ASP A 95 6.88 -0.07 -10.49
N ALA A 96 6.85 1.14 -9.92
CA ALA A 96 7.98 1.67 -9.15
C ALA A 96 8.31 0.81 -7.92
N VAL A 97 7.29 0.24 -7.25
CA VAL A 97 7.51 -0.68 -6.12
C VAL A 97 8.13 -1.99 -6.61
N ILE A 98 7.66 -2.53 -7.73
CA ILE A 98 8.24 -3.75 -8.33
C ILE A 98 9.72 -3.52 -8.70
N ASP A 99 10.03 -2.40 -9.34
CA ASP A 99 11.41 -2.03 -9.71
C ASP A 99 12.32 -1.81 -8.49
N ALA A 100 11.73 -1.54 -7.32
CA ALA A 100 12.43 -1.36 -6.05
C ALA A 100 12.57 -2.66 -5.22
N LEU A 101 12.03 -3.80 -5.67
CA LEU A 101 12.23 -5.10 -5.03
C LEU A 101 13.63 -5.65 -5.39
N ASP A 102 14.50 -5.77 -4.37
CA ASP A 102 15.78 -6.48 -4.47
C ASP A 102 15.59 -8.00 -4.42
#